data_AF-A0A2E3DW66-F1
#
_entry.id   AF-A0A2E3DW66-F1
#
_cell.length_a   1.000
_cell.length_b   1.000
_cell.length_c   1.000
_cell.angle_alpha   90.00
_cell.angle_beta   90.00
_cell.angle_gamma   90.00
#
_symmetry.space_group_name_H-M   'P 1'
#
loop_
_entity.id
_entity.type
_entity.pdbx_description
1 polymer ?
#
loop_
_entity_poly.entity_id
_entity_poly.type
_entity_poly.pdbx_seq_one_letter_code
_entity_poly.pdbx_strand_id
1 'polypeptide(L)' 'MFLAILLGIVTIYFIFIIPLMLKKTKDNHPTKNIFEDFVDNDHGYPWSWESKRVESYKKALQDKKKCKV' A
#
# COMPACT_ATOMS: atom_id res chain seq x y z
N MET A 1 12.17 30.77 36.18
CA MET A 1 12.22 29.39 36.73
C MET A 1 11.02 28.55 36.28
N PHE A 2 9.77 28.97 36.57
CA PHE A 2 8.55 28.25 36.15
C PHE A 2 8.44 27.98 34.64
N LEU A 3 8.76 28.98 33.81
CA LEU A 3 8.72 28.84 32.35
C LEU A 3 9.68 27.76 31.81
N ALA A 4 10.89 27.67 32.39
CA ALA A 4 11.88 26.68 31.99
C ALA A 4 11.43 25.25 32.36
N ILE A 5 10.79 25.09 33.51
CA ILE A 5 10.20 23.81 33.95
C ILE A 5 9.06 23.41 33.02
N LEU A 6 8.17 24.35 32.67
CA LEU A 6 7.07 24.11 31.74
C LEU A 6 7.57 23.66 30.36
N LEU A 7 8.57 24.36 29.81
CA LEU A 7 9.15 24.01 28.52
C LEU A 7 9.83 22.64 28.56
N GLY A 8 10.55 22.31 29.64
CA GLY A 8 11.17 21.00 29.84
C GLY A 8 10.16 19.84 29.83
N ILE A 9 8.99 20.03 30.43
CA ILE A 9 7.91 19.02 30.43
C ILE A 9 7.36 18.84 29.01
N VAL A 10 7.18 19.92 28.25
CA VAL A 10 6.72 19.87 26.86
C VAL A 10 7.72 19.13 25.97
N THR A 11 9.03 19.41 26.10
CA THR A 11 10.05 18.68 25.32
C THR A 11 10.08 17.20 25.65
N ILE A 12 10.00 16.82 26.93
CA ILE A 12 9.93 15.40 27.32
C ILE A 12 8.69 14.73 26.71
N TYR A 13 7.54 15.40 26.76
CA TYR A 13 6.31 14.88 26.14
C TYR A 13 6.48 14.66 24.64
N PHE A 14 7.04 15.63 23.92
CA PHE A 14 7.25 15.52 22.46
C PHE A 14 8.28 14.45 22.08
N ILE A 15 9.34 14.27 22.88
CA ILE A 15 10.41 13.29 22.57
C ILE A 15 9.95 11.86 22.84
N PHE A 16 9.17 11.62 23.90
CA PHE A 16 8.84 10.27 24.32
C PHE A 16 7.42 9.84 23.92
N ILE A 17 6.42 10.70 24.05
CA ILE A 17 5.02 10.30 23.85
C ILE A 17 4.66 10.27 22.36
N ILE A 18 5.08 11.29 21.60
CA ILE A 18 4.73 11.39 20.17
C ILE A 18 5.29 10.23 19.34
N PRO A 19 6.58 9.81 19.47
CA PRO A 19 7.09 8.67 18.72
C PRO A 19 6.37 7.36 19.06
N LEU A 20 5.95 7.18 20.32
CA LEU A 20 5.17 6.00 20.72
C LEU A 20 3.78 5.98 20.08
N MET A 21 3.13 7.15 19.96
CA MET A 21 1.84 7.27 19.27
C MET A 21 1.97 7.04 17.76
N LEU A 22 3.00 7.60 17.13
CA LEU A 22 3.28 7.41 15.69
C LEU A 22 3.70 5.97 15.35
N LYS A 23 4.32 5.25 16.30
CA LYS A 23 4.63 3.82 16.13
C LYS A 23 3.36 2.96 16.08
N LYS A 24 2.30 3.36 16.79
CA LYS A 24 1.03 2.62 16.88
C LYS A 24 0.17 2.76 15.62
N THR A 25 0.33 3.84 14.85
CA THR A 25 -0.37 4.06 13.59
C THR A 25 0.33 3.45 12.37
N LYS A 26 1.43 2.72 12.58
CA LYS A 26 2.19 2.07 11.50
C LYS A 26 1.57 0.75 11.01
N ASP A 27 0.27 0.54 11.19
CA ASP A 27 -0.55 -0.31 10.32
C ASP A 27 -0.83 0.43 9.01
N ASN A 28 0.24 0.98 8.43
CA ASN A 28 0.20 1.42 7.05
C ASN A 28 0.39 0.15 6.24
N HIS A 29 -0.72 -0.52 5.89
CA HIS A 29 -0.71 -1.27 4.65
C HIS A 29 -0.09 -0.33 3.62
N PRO A 30 1.09 -0.64 3.05
CA PRO A 30 1.65 0.20 2.02
C PRO A 30 0.55 0.34 0.98
N THR A 31 0.08 1.57 0.75
CA THR A 31 -0.83 1.83 -0.35
C THR A 31 -0.13 1.25 -1.55
N LYS A 32 -0.67 0.13 -2.09
CA LYS A 32 0.01 -0.63 -3.15
C LYS A 32 0.46 0.37 -4.18
N ASN A 33 1.76 0.34 -4.46
CA ASN A 33 2.30 1.25 -5.46
C ASN A 33 1.57 1.00 -6.78
N ILE A 34 1.40 2.02 -7.62
CA ILE A 34 0.85 1.89 -8.98
C ILE A 34 1.55 0.76 -9.74
N PHE A 35 2.85 0.52 -9.48
CA PHE A 35 3.58 -0.62 -10.04
C PHE A 35 3.15 -1.98 -9.47
N GLU A 36 2.93 -2.08 -8.16
CA GLU A 36 2.45 -3.32 -7.53
C GLU A 36 1.04 -3.63 -7.99
N ASP A 37 0.19 -2.61 -8.06
CA ASP A 37 -1.17 -2.72 -8.57
C ASP A 37 -1.19 -3.07 -10.06
N PHE A 38 -0.27 -2.52 -10.86
CA PHE A 38 -0.11 -2.90 -12.26
C PHE A 38 0.36 -4.35 -12.41
N VAL A 39 1.33 -4.80 -11.61
CA VAL A 39 1.84 -6.18 -11.67
C VAL A 39 0.76 -7.18 -11.27
N ASP A 40 0.03 -6.90 -10.20
CA ASP A 40 -1.04 -7.78 -9.69
C ASP A 40 -2.24 -7.84 -10.65
N ASN A 41 -2.49 -6.76 -11.39
CA ASN A 41 -3.58 -6.68 -12.36
C ASN A 41 -3.11 -6.85 -13.83
N ASP A 42 -1.86 -7.27 -14.08
CA ASP A 42 -1.37 -7.53 -15.44
C ASP A 42 -2.04 -8.79 -16.00
N HIS A 43 -3.13 -8.59 -16.71
CA HIS A 43 -3.73 -9.59 -17.57
C HIS A 43 -2.81 -9.73 -18.78
N GLY A 44 -1.85 -10.66 -18.71
CA GLY A 44 -0.75 -10.82 -19.66
C GLY A 44 -1.12 -10.84 -21.15
N TYR A 45 -0.16 -11.10 -22.04
CA TYR A 45 -0.37 -10.90 -23.49
C TYR A 45 -0.63 -12.20 -24.26
N PRO A 46 -1.41 -12.15 -25.37
CA PRO A 46 -1.67 -13.33 -26.20
C PRO A 46 -0.43 -13.82 -26.96
N TRP A 47 0.54 -12.93 -27.19
CA TRP A 47 1.83 -13.25 -27.82
C TRP A 47 2.94 -13.55 -26.81
N SER A 48 2.60 -13.74 -25.54
CA SER A 48 3.58 -14.14 -24.52
C SER A 48 4.04 -15.58 -24.78
N TRP A 49 5.35 -15.80 -24.70
CA TRP A 49 5.95 -17.15 -24.73
C TRP A 49 5.67 -17.94 -23.45
N GLU A 50 5.36 -17.24 -22.36
CA GLU A 50 5.08 -17.85 -21.07
C GLU A 50 3.60 -18.23 -20.93
N SER A 51 3.33 -19.51 -20.72
CA SER A 51 1.99 -20.11 -20.68
C SER A 51 1.08 -19.46 -19.63
N LYS A 52 1.60 -19.18 -18.42
CA LYS A 52 0.86 -18.54 -17.33
C LYS A 52 0.28 -17.17 -17.74
N ARG A 53 1.02 -16.41 -18.55
CA ARG A 53 0.59 -15.08 -19.02
C ARG A 53 -0.49 -15.18 -20.09
N VAL A 54 -0.40 -16.18 -20.97
CA VAL A 54 -1.43 -16.48 -21.97
C VAL A 54 -2.73 -16.95 -21.32
N GLU A 55 -2.65 -17.73 -20.25
CA GLU A 55 -3.82 -18.18 -19.49
C GLU A 55 -4.49 -17.02 -18.74
N SER A 56 -3.70 -16.16 -18.09
CA SER A 56 -4.20 -14.93 -17.45
C SER A 56 -4.96 -14.04 -18.45
N TYR A 57 -4.40 -13.86 -19.66
CA TYR A 57 -5.06 -13.13 -20.75
C TYR A 57 -6.41 -13.75 -21.15
N LYS A 58 -6.45 -15.07 -21.35
CA LYS A 58 -7.67 -15.80 -21.73
C LYS A 58 -8.76 -15.65 -20.66
N LYS A 59 -8.39 -15.72 -19.39
CA LYS A 59 -9.31 -15.53 -18.26
C LYS A 59 -9.90 -14.12 -18.25
N ALA A 60 -9.07 -13.08 -18.39
CA ALA A 60 -9.54 -11.70 -18.45
C ALA A 60 -10.48 -11.44 -19.63
N LEU A 61 -10.24 -12.06 -20.79
CA LEU A 61 -11.14 -12.00 -21.93
C LEU A 61 -12.50 -12.65 -21.66
N GLN A 62 -12.53 -13.77 -20.94
CA GLN A 62 -13.78 -14.43 -20.57
C GLN A 62 -14.60 -13.58 -19.58
N ASP A 63 -13.94 -12.97 -18.60
CA ASP A 63 -14.61 -12.10 -17.63
C ASP A 63 -15.19 -10.85 -18.30
N LYS A 64 -14.47 -10.23 -19.26
CA LYS A 64 -15.02 -9.13 -20.08
C LYS A 64 -16.22 -9.54 -20.92
N LYS A 65 -16.29 -10.79 -21.40
CA LYS A 65 -17.44 -11.30 -22.14
C LYS A 65 -18.65 -11.52 -21.23
N LYS A 66 -18.43 -11.97 -19.98
CA LYS A 66 -19.50 -12.17 -18.99
C LYS A 66 -20.11 -10.85 -18.48
N CYS A 67 -19.31 -9.80 -18.30
CA CYS A 67 -19.80 -8.49 -17.88
C CYS A 67 -20.48 -7.67 -18.99
N LYS A 68 -20.48 -8.15 -20.24
CA LYS A 68 -21.15 -7.52 -21.40
C LYS A 68 -22.52 -8.12 -21.72
N VAL A 69 -23.01 -9.03 -20.88
CA VAL A 69 -24.36 -9.62 -20.95
C VAL A 69 -25.28 -8.88 -20.00
#